data_AF-A0ABD0UMT0-F1
#
_entry.id   AF-A0ABD0UMT0-F1
#
_cell.length_a   1.000
_cell.length_b   1.000
_cell.length_c   1.000
_cell.angle_alpha   90.00
_cell.angle_beta   90.00
_cell.angle_gamma   90.00
#
_symmetry.space_group_name_H-M   'P 1'
#
loop_
_entity.id
_entity.type
_entity.pdbx_description
1 polymer ?
#
loop_
_entity_poly.entity_id
_entity_poly.type
_entity_poly.pdbx_seq_one_letter_code
_entity_poly.pdbx_strand_id
1 'polypeptide(L)'
;MEAKAESEETLEKLLEASKKPEGCTRLTTTGTLGALLHRLPTTLPDVLLILRILRNLCAGQAANQNAFLNNGGSAVMEAILGSPLATAEIRRVGLQLLGNVALAGEEHRGAVWAANFPSRFLELAEFREPGVCDALCMLLDTCCSSGGGRRRLEELCDDEKGMSIMLAIITTALTDGYQEEWIEWLVTKICIEEPYFLQLFEKMGLARHGYSYADEKYTFFTNTQAFLLGLLSKCLSERPGDISMTNNFVLGILKIFKEATNVTDFISRGTSALPTGFPTTDVLGYSLMILRDACAWEDPSLASLEAPVDSLLSAGLVELVLGFLQELEPPSIVRRSMANTGGEAVITEAKKVCPYRGFRRDLVSVIGNCLHGRKQVQDEIRKRNGIPLLLQQCVVDDDNPFLREWGLLTARNLLEGNLENQQYIVELQLQDTVNTPEISGLGLKVEVDKNTGRAKLVNVS
;
A
#
# COMPACT_ATOMS: atom_id res chain seq x y z
N MET A 1 27.45 -27.79 -38.18
CA MET A 1 26.74 -28.38 -37.02
C MET A 1 27.69 -28.66 -35.87
N GLU A 2 28.81 -29.34 -36.11
CA GLU A 2 29.82 -29.68 -35.07
C GLU A 2 30.40 -28.44 -34.35
N ALA A 3 30.84 -27.41 -35.07
CA ALA A 3 31.38 -26.18 -34.44
C ALA A 3 30.35 -25.40 -33.59
N LYS A 4 29.04 -25.55 -33.88
CA LYS A 4 27.97 -24.94 -33.08
C LYS A 4 27.76 -25.73 -31.79
N ALA A 5 27.74 -27.06 -31.88
CA ALA A 5 27.63 -27.95 -30.73
C ALA A 5 28.84 -27.82 -29.78
N GLU A 6 30.05 -27.66 -30.32
CA GLU A 6 31.28 -27.47 -29.52
C GLU A 6 31.30 -26.11 -28.80
N SER A 7 30.77 -25.05 -29.44
CA SER A 7 30.58 -23.73 -28.81
C SER A 7 29.54 -23.78 -27.68
N GLU A 8 28.43 -24.49 -27.88
CA GLU A 8 27.35 -24.65 -26.90
C GLU A 8 27.81 -25.44 -25.67
N GLU A 9 28.47 -26.60 -25.86
CA GLU A 9 29.05 -27.40 -24.78
C GLU A 9 30.08 -26.61 -23.96
N THR A 10 30.85 -25.75 -24.62
CA THR A 10 31.81 -24.85 -23.96
C THR A 10 31.10 -23.83 -23.07
N LEU A 11 30.01 -23.22 -23.55
CA LEU A 11 29.23 -22.25 -22.77
C LEU A 11 28.51 -22.91 -21.59
N GLU A 12 28.02 -24.14 -21.72
CA GLU A 12 27.43 -24.90 -20.62
C GLU A 12 28.45 -25.17 -19.51
N LYS A 13 29.68 -25.58 -19.87
CA LYS A 13 30.79 -25.73 -18.92
C LYS A 13 31.12 -24.42 -18.18
N LEU A 14 31.08 -23.29 -18.89
CA LEU A 14 31.28 -21.97 -18.29
C LEU A 14 30.13 -21.59 -17.34
N LEU A 15 28.88 -21.93 -17.69
CA LEU A 15 27.72 -21.72 -16.83
C LEU A 15 27.82 -22.54 -15.54
N GLU A 16 28.20 -23.81 -15.63
CA GLU A 16 28.38 -24.64 -14.42
C GLU A 16 29.51 -24.11 -13.53
N ALA A 17 30.60 -23.63 -14.13
CA ALA A 17 31.68 -22.99 -13.39
C ALA A 17 31.23 -21.68 -12.70
N SER A 18 30.41 -20.86 -13.36
CA SER A 18 29.96 -19.58 -12.80
C SER A 18 28.97 -19.71 -11.64
N LYS A 19 28.40 -20.90 -11.41
CA LYS A 19 27.52 -21.15 -10.24
C LYS A 19 28.29 -21.29 -8.92
N LYS A 20 29.62 -21.48 -8.97
CA LYS A 20 30.47 -21.75 -7.78
C LYS A 20 31.47 -20.61 -7.55
N PRO A 21 31.72 -20.19 -6.30
CA PRO A 21 32.68 -19.11 -6.00
C PRO A 21 34.07 -19.33 -6.61
N GLU A 22 34.64 -20.53 -6.47
CA GLU A 22 35.96 -20.89 -7.03
C GLU A 22 35.99 -20.80 -8.56
N GLY A 23 34.89 -21.20 -9.21
CA GLY A 23 34.74 -21.10 -10.65
C GLY A 23 34.63 -19.65 -11.10
N CYS A 24 33.86 -18.81 -10.39
CA CYS A 24 33.81 -17.37 -10.63
C CYS A 24 35.20 -16.74 -10.55
N THR A 25 35.97 -17.00 -9.49
CA THR A 25 37.33 -16.46 -9.34
C THR A 25 38.24 -16.85 -10.50
N ARG A 26 38.20 -18.12 -10.94
CA ARG A 26 38.98 -18.60 -12.09
C ARG A 26 38.57 -17.91 -13.40
N LEU A 27 37.28 -17.70 -13.61
CA LEU A 27 36.77 -17.04 -14.81
C LEU A 27 37.07 -15.53 -14.84
N THR A 28 37.12 -14.90 -13.66
CA THR A 28 37.57 -13.52 -13.50
C THR A 28 39.02 -13.36 -13.95
N THR A 29 39.93 -14.23 -13.51
CA THR A 29 41.36 -14.12 -13.84
C THR A 29 41.66 -14.39 -15.32
N THR A 30 40.82 -15.17 -16.00
CA THR A 30 40.95 -15.43 -17.45
C THR A 30 40.34 -14.35 -18.33
N GLY A 31 39.77 -13.27 -17.76
CA GLY A 31 39.15 -12.19 -18.53
C GLY A 31 37.90 -12.63 -19.30
N THR A 32 37.26 -13.73 -18.86
CA THR A 32 36.13 -14.36 -19.57
C THR A 32 34.95 -13.40 -19.74
N LEU A 33 34.74 -12.50 -18.76
CA LEU A 33 33.65 -11.52 -18.81
C LEU A 33 33.73 -10.63 -20.05
N GLY A 34 34.87 -10.00 -20.30
CA GLY A 34 35.04 -9.10 -21.46
C GLY A 34 34.88 -9.84 -22.78
N ALA A 35 35.47 -11.04 -22.88
CA ALA A 35 35.35 -11.89 -24.07
C ALA A 35 33.89 -12.27 -24.36
N LEU A 36 33.11 -12.62 -23.34
CA LEU A 36 31.69 -12.93 -23.48
C LEU A 36 30.84 -11.70 -23.84
N LEU A 37 31.14 -10.54 -23.25
CA LEU A 37 30.44 -9.29 -23.53
C LEU A 37 30.59 -8.87 -25.01
N HIS A 38 31.80 -8.99 -25.57
CA HIS A 38 32.04 -8.70 -27.00
C HIS A 38 31.36 -9.68 -27.96
N ARG A 39 31.01 -10.90 -27.49
CA ARG A 39 30.30 -11.90 -28.31
C ARG A 39 28.80 -11.67 -28.38
N LEU A 40 28.20 -11.00 -27.40
CA LEU A 40 26.75 -10.82 -27.32
C LEU A 40 26.11 -10.20 -28.58
N PRO A 41 26.68 -9.14 -29.21
CA PRO A 41 26.05 -8.50 -30.37
C PRO A 41 26.02 -9.38 -31.63
N THR A 42 26.80 -10.47 -31.66
CA THR A 42 27.03 -11.27 -32.87
C THR A 42 26.46 -12.69 -32.82
N THR A 43 25.82 -13.09 -31.72
CA THR A 43 25.43 -14.50 -31.49
C THR A 43 24.01 -14.69 -30.93
N LEU A 44 22.99 -14.62 -31.80
CA LEU A 44 21.57 -14.77 -31.42
C LEU A 44 21.17 -16.08 -30.67
N PRO A 45 21.68 -17.28 -30.99
CA PRO A 45 21.24 -18.50 -30.30
C PRO A 45 21.80 -18.63 -28.87
N ASP A 46 22.93 -17.97 -28.57
CA ASP A 46 23.68 -18.19 -27.32
C ASP A 46 23.48 -17.06 -26.30
N VAL A 47 22.78 -15.97 -26.67
CA VAL A 47 22.62 -14.75 -25.85
C VAL A 47 22.17 -15.09 -24.43
N LEU A 48 21.13 -15.92 -24.29
CA LEU A 48 20.58 -16.24 -22.98
C LEU A 48 21.61 -16.94 -22.08
N LEU A 49 22.37 -17.89 -22.63
CA LEU A 49 23.36 -18.64 -21.88
C LEU A 49 24.51 -17.73 -21.45
N ILE A 50 24.97 -16.85 -22.34
CA ILE A 50 25.98 -15.84 -22.04
C ILE A 50 25.50 -14.88 -20.95
N LEU A 51 24.26 -14.37 -21.04
CA LEU A 51 23.69 -13.48 -20.03
C LEU A 51 23.61 -14.15 -18.65
N ARG A 52 23.25 -15.43 -18.58
CA ARG A 52 23.24 -16.20 -17.32
C ARG A 52 24.64 -16.31 -16.72
N ILE A 53 25.66 -16.57 -17.53
CA ILE A 53 27.05 -16.61 -17.09
C ILE A 53 27.47 -15.24 -16.54
N LEU A 54 27.25 -14.18 -17.32
CA LEU A 54 27.61 -12.81 -16.92
C LEU A 54 26.89 -12.40 -15.63
N ARG A 55 25.59 -12.69 -15.51
CA ARG A 55 24.80 -12.40 -14.31
C ARG A 55 25.38 -13.04 -13.05
N ASN A 56 25.83 -14.29 -13.16
CA ASN A 56 26.51 -14.99 -12.07
C ASN A 56 27.88 -14.39 -11.76
N LEU A 57 28.67 -14.07 -12.79
CA LEU A 57 30.00 -13.47 -12.63
C LEU A 57 29.95 -12.09 -11.96
N CYS A 58 28.90 -11.31 -12.20
CA CYS A 58 28.70 -9.99 -11.58
C CYS A 58 28.03 -10.05 -10.20
N ALA A 59 27.66 -11.23 -9.68
CA ALA A 59 27.03 -11.35 -8.37
C ALA A 59 28.05 -11.16 -7.23
N GLY A 60 28.19 -9.92 -6.74
CA GLY A 60 29.03 -9.59 -5.58
C GLY A 60 30.54 -9.63 -5.84
N GLN A 61 30.99 -9.57 -7.10
CA GLN A 61 32.39 -9.61 -7.49
C GLN A 61 32.82 -8.28 -8.14
N ALA A 62 33.42 -7.39 -7.35
CA ALA A 62 33.79 -6.03 -7.78
C ALA A 62 34.66 -5.99 -9.05
N ALA A 63 35.63 -6.92 -9.18
CA ALA A 63 36.48 -6.99 -10.36
C ALA A 63 35.68 -7.24 -11.66
N ASN A 64 34.65 -8.09 -11.60
CA ASN A 64 33.80 -8.38 -12.74
C ASN A 64 32.81 -7.25 -13.03
N GLN A 65 32.25 -6.65 -11.99
CA GLN A 65 31.36 -5.48 -12.14
C GLN A 65 32.10 -4.31 -12.80
N ASN A 66 33.33 -4.02 -12.34
CA ASN A 66 34.21 -3.02 -12.96
C ASN A 66 34.58 -3.39 -14.40
N ALA A 67 34.93 -4.65 -14.67
CA ALA A 67 35.25 -5.11 -16.01
C ALA A 67 34.05 -4.98 -16.96
N PHE A 68 32.85 -5.26 -16.50
CA PHE A 68 31.62 -5.07 -17.27
C PHE A 68 31.46 -3.61 -17.70
N LEU A 69 31.63 -2.67 -16.76
CA LEU A 69 31.51 -1.25 -17.04
C LEU A 69 32.62 -0.76 -17.99
N ASN A 70 33.87 -1.13 -17.74
CA ASN A 70 35.03 -0.74 -18.56
C ASN A 70 34.96 -1.23 -20.01
N ASN A 71 34.22 -2.31 -20.27
CA ASN A 71 34.01 -2.85 -21.61
C ASN A 71 32.69 -2.36 -22.25
N GLY A 72 32.09 -1.29 -21.73
CA GLY A 72 30.88 -0.68 -22.29
C GLY A 72 29.60 -1.51 -22.08
N GLY A 73 29.57 -2.36 -21.05
CA GLY A 73 28.50 -3.35 -20.85
C GLY A 73 27.11 -2.75 -20.74
N SER A 74 26.97 -1.56 -20.16
CA SER A 74 25.66 -0.88 -20.06
C SER A 74 25.06 -0.57 -21.43
N ALA A 75 25.86 -0.10 -22.40
CA ALA A 75 25.40 0.18 -23.76
C ALA A 75 25.12 -1.11 -24.55
N VAL A 76 25.94 -2.14 -24.36
CA VAL A 76 25.71 -3.47 -24.95
C VAL A 76 24.38 -4.05 -24.45
N MET A 77 24.11 -3.94 -23.15
CA MET A 77 22.86 -4.43 -22.57
C MET A 77 21.65 -3.62 -23.02
N GLU A 78 21.75 -2.30 -23.11
CA GLU A 78 20.68 -1.44 -23.66
C GLU A 78 20.26 -1.94 -25.05
N ALA A 79 21.22 -2.18 -25.95
CA ALA A 79 20.95 -2.64 -27.31
C ALA A 79 20.34 -4.06 -27.35
N ILE A 80 20.80 -4.97 -26.48
CA ILE A 80 20.27 -6.34 -26.42
C ILE A 80 18.85 -6.35 -25.89
N LEU A 81 18.58 -5.61 -24.80
CA LEU A 81 17.26 -5.52 -24.18
C LEU A 81 16.22 -4.92 -25.13
N GLY A 82 16.66 -4.02 -26.01
CA GLY A 82 15.85 -3.43 -27.08
C GLY A 82 15.78 -4.18 -28.39
N SER A 83 16.44 -5.32 -28.49
CA SER A 83 16.31 -6.13 -29.69
C SER A 83 14.87 -6.65 -29.80
N PRO A 84 14.22 -6.57 -30.97
CA PRO A 84 12.94 -7.23 -31.22
C PRO A 84 13.00 -8.75 -31.03
N LEU A 85 14.21 -9.33 -31.07
CA LEU A 85 14.45 -10.76 -30.88
C LEU A 85 14.66 -11.13 -29.40
N ALA A 86 14.73 -10.15 -28.49
CA ALA A 86 14.86 -10.41 -27.06
C ALA A 86 13.55 -10.98 -26.52
N THR A 87 13.62 -12.22 -26.02
CA THR A 87 12.50 -12.86 -25.33
C THR A 87 12.33 -12.28 -23.91
N ALA A 88 11.19 -12.56 -23.28
CA ALA A 88 10.95 -12.21 -21.87
C ALA A 88 12.09 -12.68 -20.97
N GLU A 89 12.55 -13.92 -21.15
CA GLU A 89 13.64 -14.49 -20.36
C GLU A 89 14.99 -13.79 -20.60
N ILE A 90 15.29 -13.39 -21.85
CA ILE A 90 16.49 -12.58 -22.14
C ILE A 90 16.42 -11.23 -21.43
N ARG A 91 15.26 -10.56 -21.49
CA ARG A 91 15.05 -9.27 -20.83
C ARG A 91 15.17 -9.37 -19.31
N ARG A 92 14.52 -10.37 -18.73
CA ARG A 92 14.57 -10.66 -17.29
C ARG A 92 16.00 -10.91 -16.81
N VAL A 93 16.73 -11.83 -17.44
CA VAL A 93 18.11 -12.15 -17.05
C VAL A 93 19.05 -10.96 -17.29
N GLY A 94 18.83 -10.19 -18.36
CA GLY A 94 19.60 -8.98 -18.63
C GLY A 94 19.39 -7.89 -17.57
N LEU A 95 18.15 -7.66 -17.13
CA LEU A 95 17.85 -6.75 -16.03
C LEU A 95 18.45 -7.24 -14.70
N GLN A 96 18.39 -8.55 -14.41
CA GLN A 96 19.05 -9.14 -13.23
C GLN A 96 20.57 -8.92 -13.26
N LEU A 97 21.21 -9.07 -14.42
CA LEU A 97 22.63 -8.75 -14.60
C LEU A 97 22.91 -7.27 -14.31
N LEU A 98 22.13 -6.36 -14.88
CA LEU A 98 22.27 -4.92 -14.62
C LEU A 98 22.09 -4.59 -13.13
N GLY A 99 21.16 -5.24 -12.43
CA GLY A 99 20.97 -5.07 -10.99
C GLY A 99 22.19 -5.51 -10.19
N ASN A 100 22.74 -6.69 -10.51
CA ASN A 100 23.99 -7.17 -9.92
C ASN A 100 25.15 -6.20 -10.16
N VAL A 101 25.25 -5.59 -11.35
CA VAL A 101 26.27 -4.58 -11.66
C VAL A 101 26.03 -3.29 -10.87
N ALA A 102 24.80 -2.82 -10.78
CA ALA A 102 24.42 -1.59 -10.07
C ALA A 102 24.74 -1.65 -8.56
N LEU A 103 24.71 -2.85 -7.96
CA LEU A 103 25.09 -3.06 -6.55
C LEU A 103 26.57 -2.72 -6.25
N ALA A 104 27.44 -2.62 -7.26
CA ALA A 104 28.87 -2.35 -7.06
C ALA A 104 29.19 -0.93 -6.56
N GLY A 105 28.28 0.03 -6.74
CA GLY A 105 28.47 1.42 -6.27
C GLY A 105 27.89 2.47 -7.21
N GLU A 106 28.06 3.74 -6.84
CA GLU A 106 27.39 4.86 -7.51
C GLU A 106 27.79 5.02 -8.98
N GLU A 107 29.07 4.82 -9.31
CA GLU A 107 29.55 4.85 -10.70
C GLU A 107 28.77 3.86 -11.59
N HIS A 108 28.49 2.66 -11.05
CA HIS A 108 27.79 1.61 -11.78
C HIS A 108 26.29 1.92 -11.90
N ARG A 109 25.65 2.40 -10.83
CA ARG A 109 24.25 2.85 -10.87
C ARG A 109 24.07 3.97 -11.88
N GLY A 110 24.98 4.96 -11.86
CA GLY A 110 24.99 6.09 -12.80
C GLY A 110 25.15 5.63 -14.24
N ALA A 111 26.09 4.72 -14.54
CA ALA A 111 26.29 4.21 -15.88
C ALA A 111 25.13 3.36 -16.40
N VAL A 112 24.55 2.50 -15.55
CA VAL A 112 23.36 1.71 -15.91
C VAL A 112 22.16 2.64 -16.16
N TRP A 113 21.95 3.62 -15.30
CA TRP A 113 20.87 4.59 -15.44
C TRP A 113 21.01 5.43 -16.71
N ALA A 114 22.19 6.03 -16.94
CA ALA A 114 22.44 6.88 -18.10
C ALA A 114 22.30 6.14 -19.44
N ALA A 115 22.59 4.84 -19.48
CA ALA A 115 22.40 4.04 -20.69
C ALA A 115 20.93 3.72 -20.97
N ASN A 116 20.09 3.53 -19.94
CA ASN A 116 18.75 2.95 -20.11
C ASN A 116 17.60 3.95 -19.89
N PHE A 117 17.78 4.95 -19.03
CA PHE A 117 16.74 5.92 -18.72
C PHE A 117 16.64 7.01 -19.81
N PRO A 118 15.42 7.41 -20.23
CA PRO A 118 14.12 6.83 -19.87
C PRO A 118 13.68 5.71 -20.82
N SER A 119 14.10 5.76 -22.08
CA SER A 119 13.44 5.05 -23.18
C SER A 119 13.48 3.54 -23.03
N ARG A 120 14.62 2.97 -22.62
CA ARG A 120 14.76 1.52 -22.49
C ARG A 120 13.94 0.99 -21.33
N PHE A 121 13.91 1.70 -20.20
CA PHE A 121 13.09 1.32 -19.05
C PHE A 121 11.59 1.41 -19.35
N LEU A 122 11.15 2.42 -20.10
CA LEU A 122 9.76 2.53 -20.52
C LEU A 122 9.36 1.36 -21.43
N GLU A 123 10.16 1.03 -22.46
CA GLU A 123 9.88 -0.10 -23.35
C GLU A 123 9.79 -1.43 -22.58
N LEU A 124 10.68 -1.62 -21.58
CA LEU A 124 10.67 -2.82 -20.74
C LEU A 124 9.47 -2.87 -19.80
N ALA A 125 9.02 -1.73 -19.28
CA ALA A 125 7.80 -1.66 -18.47
C ALA A 125 6.53 -1.91 -19.31
N GLU A 126 6.50 -1.41 -20.55
CA GLU A 126 5.38 -1.60 -21.49
C GLU A 126 5.33 -3.01 -22.10
N PHE A 127 6.37 -3.83 -21.90
CA PHE A 127 6.40 -5.23 -22.33
C PHE A 127 5.38 -6.12 -21.59
N ARG A 128 4.89 -5.69 -20.41
CA ARG A 128 3.81 -6.33 -19.64
C ARG A 128 4.02 -7.82 -19.35
N GLU A 129 5.24 -8.17 -18.97
CA GLU A 129 5.55 -9.53 -18.49
C GLU A 129 5.98 -9.45 -17.01
N PRO A 130 5.31 -10.17 -16.09
CA PRO A 130 5.56 -10.06 -14.66
C PRO A 130 7.03 -10.28 -14.27
N GLY A 131 7.70 -11.30 -14.84
CA GLY A 131 9.11 -11.57 -14.52
C GLY A 131 10.07 -10.47 -14.96
N VAL A 132 9.83 -9.85 -16.11
CA VAL A 132 10.56 -8.66 -16.58
C VAL A 132 10.26 -7.46 -15.68
N CYS A 133 9.01 -7.26 -15.29
CA CYS A 133 8.58 -6.16 -14.43
C CYS A 133 9.23 -6.25 -13.04
N ASP A 134 9.29 -7.44 -12.45
CA ASP A 134 9.95 -7.68 -11.15
C ASP A 134 11.45 -7.37 -11.21
N ALA A 135 12.13 -7.85 -12.25
CA ALA A 135 13.55 -7.56 -12.47
C ALA A 135 13.81 -6.06 -12.73
N LEU A 136 12.87 -5.37 -13.39
CA LEU A 136 12.94 -3.93 -13.60
C LEU A 136 12.75 -3.17 -12.29
N CYS A 137 11.77 -3.55 -11.46
CA CYS A 137 11.55 -2.93 -10.15
C CYS A 137 12.78 -3.07 -9.25
N MET A 138 13.40 -4.25 -9.19
CA MET A 138 14.65 -4.49 -8.47
C MET A 138 15.78 -3.57 -8.93
N LEU A 139 15.93 -3.42 -10.26
CA LEU A 139 16.97 -2.56 -10.83
C LEU A 139 16.72 -1.08 -10.52
N LEU A 140 15.49 -0.61 -10.70
CA LEU A 140 15.10 0.77 -10.39
C LEU A 140 15.33 1.08 -8.92
N ASP A 141 14.88 0.19 -8.03
CA ASP A 141 15.08 0.31 -6.59
C ASP A 141 16.58 0.39 -6.23
N THR A 142 17.40 -0.49 -6.80
CA THR A 142 18.85 -0.51 -6.61
C THR A 142 19.50 0.79 -7.06
N CYS A 143 19.15 1.27 -8.27
CA CYS A 143 19.68 2.52 -8.81
C CYS A 143 19.24 3.74 -8.00
N CYS A 144 18.00 3.79 -7.53
CA CYS A 144 17.46 4.91 -6.75
C CYS A 144 17.89 4.88 -5.27
N SER A 145 18.55 3.82 -4.81
CA SER A 145 19.06 3.72 -3.44
C SER A 145 20.40 4.44 -3.26
N SER A 146 20.75 4.74 -2.00
CA SER A 146 22.07 5.24 -1.57
C SER A 146 22.50 6.59 -2.20
N GLY A 147 23.79 6.94 -2.10
CA GLY A 147 24.32 8.19 -2.67
C GLY A 147 24.04 8.29 -4.18
N GLY A 148 23.63 9.47 -4.66
CA GLY A 148 23.21 9.70 -6.06
C GLY A 148 21.80 9.18 -6.40
N GLY A 149 21.23 8.31 -5.56
CA GLY A 149 19.90 7.73 -5.76
C GLY A 149 18.77 8.77 -5.80
N ARG A 150 18.83 9.79 -4.94
CA ARG A 150 17.82 10.87 -4.87
C ARG A 150 17.59 11.55 -6.23
N ARG A 151 18.66 11.86 -6.97
CA ARG A 151 18.55 12.49 -8.30
C ARG A 151 17.83 11.58 -9.30
N ARG A 152 18.11 10.28 -9.25
CA ARG A 152 17.46 9.29 -10.13
C ARG A 152 16.01 9.05 -9.72
N LEU A 153 15.71 9.14 -8.44
CA LEU A 153 14.34 9.11 -7.95
C LEU A 153 13.55 10.33 -8.43
N GLU A 154 14.13 11.53 -8.37
CA GLU A 154 13.55 12.74 -8.97
C GLU A 154 13.29 12.56 -10.48
N GLU A 155 14.26 11.98 -11.21
CA GLU A 155 14.08 11.66 -12.64
C GLU A 155 12.99 10.61 -12.88
N LEU A 156 12.90 9.56 -12.05
CA LEU A 156 11.88 8.51 -12.13
C LEU A 156 10.47 9.04 -11.81
N CYS A 157 10.40 10.05 -10.95
CA CYS A 157 9.16 10.69 -10.55
C CYS A 157 8.84 11.95 -11.39
N ASP A 158 9.64 12.26 -12.41
CA ASP A 158 9.35 13.35 -13.33
C ASP A 158 8.12 13.05 -14.22
N ASP A 159 7.30 14.08 -14.46
CA ASP A 159 6.00 13.95 -15.12
C ASP A 159 6.10 13.59 -16.62
N GLU A 160 7.20 13.92 -17.29
CA GLU A 160 7.34 13.70 -18.74
C GLU A 160 7.70 12.26 -19.05
N LYS A 161 8.70 11.73 -18.34
CA LYS A 161 9.42 10.50 -18.74
C LYS A 161 9.33 9.41 -17.69
N GLY A 162 9.70 9.71 -16.46
CA GLY A 162 9.81 8.72 -15.39
C GLY A 162 8.46 8.14 -14.97
N MET A 163 7.46 9.01 -14.76
CA MET A 163 6.14 8.60 -14.29
C MET A 163 5.41 7.63 -15.23
N SER A 164 5.69 7.66 -16.53
CA SER A 164 5.15 6.70 -17.49
C SER A 164 5.68 5.28 -17.27
N ILE A 165 6.94 5.14 -16.80
CA ILE A 165 7.54 3.86 -16.42
C ILE A 165 6.79 3.29 -15.21
N MET A 166 6.60 4.10 -14.17
CA MET A 166 5.86 3.68 -12.97
C MET A 166 4.41 3.31 -13.28
N LEU A 167 3.73 4.07 -14.14
CA LEU A 167 2.38 3.75 -14.58
C LEU A 167 2.33 2.40 -15.31
N ALA A 168 3.27 2.12 -16.20
CA ALA A 168 3.33 0.85 -16.92
C ALA A 168 3.63 -0.34 -15.99
N ILE A 169 4.54 -0.19 -15.03
CA ILE A 169 4.83 -1.18 -13.98
C ILE A 169 3.57 -1.51 -13.17
N ILE A 170 2.91 -0.48 -12.63
CA ILE A 170 1.74 -0.67 -11.75
C ILE A 170 0.55 -1.20 -12.54
N THR A 171 0.40 -0.81 -13.80
CA THR A 171 -0.63 -1.38 -14.68
C THR A 171 -0.39 -2.87 -14.91
N THR A 172 0.86 -3.28 -15.16
CA THR A 172 1.22 -4.71 -15.32
C THR A 172 0.92 -5.49 -14.04
N ALA A 173 1.31 -4.96 -12.88
CA ALA A 173 1.03 -5.59 -11.60
C ALA A 173 -0.48 -5.73 -11.30
N LEU A 174 -1.29 -4.75 -11.71
CA LEU A 174 -2.74 -4.82 -11.61
C LEU A 174 -3.36 -5.87 -12.55
N THR A 175 -2.91 -5.95 -13.81
CA THR A 175 -3.55 -6.80 -14.84
C THR A 175 -3.06 -8.23 -14.82
N ASP A 176 -1.76 -8.43 -14.62
CA ASP A 176 -1.06 -9.70 -14.80
C ASP A 176 -0.44 -10.22 -13.49
N GLY A 177 -0.46 -9.41 -12.43
CA GLY A 177 0.17 -9.71 -11.15
C GLY A 177 1.69 -9.49 -11.16
N TYR A 178 2.31 -9.84 -10.04
CA TYR A 178 3.76 -9.83 -9.84
C TYR A 178 4.17 -11.08 -9.04
N GLN A 179 5.41 -11.55 -9.23
CA GLN A 179 5.89 -12.79 -8.61
C GLN A 179 6.74 -12.52 -7.37
N GLU A 180 7.47 -11.40 -7.37
CA GLU A 180 8.40 -10.99 -6.30
C GLU A 180 7.96 -9.64 -5.69
N GLU A 181 8.33 -9.38 -4.45
CA GLU A 181 7.90 -8.17 -3.71
C GLU A 181 8.60 -6.88 -4.14
N TRP A 182 9.36 -6.87 -5.24
CA TRP A 182 10.15 -5.72 -5.68
C TRP A 182 9.31 -4.47 -5.99
N ILE A 183 8.12 -4.65 -6.55
CA ILE A 183 7.20 -3.52 -6.75
C ILE A 183 6.79 -2.92 -5.41
N GLU A 184 6.57 -3.74 -4.38
CA GLU A 184 6.16 -3.28 -3.05
C GLU A 184 7.24 -2.42 -2.40
N TRP A 185 8.52 -2.83 -2.51
CA TRP A 185 9.67 -2.04 -2.04
C TRP A 185 9.76 -0.71 -2.80
N LEU A 186 9.62 -0.74 -4.13
CA LEU A 186 9.73 0.45 -4.96
C LEU A 186 8.61 1.46 -4.67
N VAL A 187 7.34 1.03 -4.58
CA VAL A 187 6.24 1.94 -4.26
C VAL A 187 6.29 2.43 -2.81
N THR A 188 6.76 1.63 -1.87
CA THR A 188 6.96 2.05 -0.48
C THR A 188 7.97 3.20 -0.42
N LYS A 189 9.12 3.05 -1.08
CA LYS A 189 10.13 4.10 -1.20
C LYS A 189 9.56 5.36 -1.83
N ILE A 190 8.92 5.25 -3.00
CA ILE A 190 8.42 6.40 -3.76
C ILE A 190 7.28 7.12 -3.03
N CYS A 191 6.34 6.38 -2.45
CA CYS A 191 5.10 6.95 -1.93
C CYS A 191 5.15 7.25 -0.43
N ILE A 192 5.74 6.36 0.37
CA ILE A 192 5.67 6.46 1.84
C ILE A 192 6.88 7.22 2.37
N GLU A 193 8.08 6.85 1.90
CA GLU A 193 9.35 7.39 2.39
C GLU A 193 9.76 8.69 1.68
N GLU A 194 9.23 8.93 0.48
CA GLU A 194 9.58 10.06 -0.39
C GLU A 194 8.32 10.84 -0.83
N PRO A 195 8.44 12.11 -1.25
CA PRO A 195 7.31 13.02 -1.38
C PRO A 195 6.50 12.87 -2.69
N TYR A 196 6.56 11.71 -3.36
CA TYR A 196 6.03 11.53 -4.72
C TYR A 196 4.68 10.82 -4.78
N PHE A 197 4.08 10.47 -3.62
CA PHE A 197 2.79 9.78 -3.57
C PHE A 197 1.69 10.49 -4.36
N LEU A 198 1.41 11.77 -4.07
CA LEU A 198 0.31 12.50 -4.72
C LEU A 198 0.55 12.63 -6.23
N GLN A 199 1.79 12.91 -6.64
CA GLN A 199 2.14 13.05 -8.05
C GLN A 199 1.87 11.74 -8.82
N LEU A 200 2.32 10.61 -8.28
CA LEU A 200 2.08 9.29 -8.88
C LEU A 200 0.58 8.95 -8.90
N PHE A 201 -0.12 9.20 -7.79
CA PHE A 201 -1.55 8.93 -7.65
C PHE A 201 -2.40 9.77 -8.62
N GLU A 202 -2.10 11.05 -8.79
CA GLU A 202 -2.80 11.95 -9.70
C GLU A 202 -2.52 11.57 -11.17
N LYS A 203 -1.28 11.21 -11.52
CA LYS A 203 -0.92 10.73 -12.87
C LYS A 203 -1.74 9.51 -13.29
N MET A 204 -1.99 8.57 -12.37
CA MET A 204 -2.83 7.38 -12.61
C MET A 204 -4.31 7.71 -12.86
N GLY A 205 -4.79 8.86 -12.34
CA GLY A 205 -6.13 9.34 -12.61
C GLY A 205 -6.30 9.87 -14.04
N LEU A 206 -5.25 10.52 -14.57
CA LEU A 206 -5.26 11.16 -15.89
C LEU A 206 -5.18 10.19 -17.07
N ALA A 207 -4.72 8.95 -16.86
CA ALA A 207 -4.60 7.92 -17.89
C ALA A 207 -5.94 7.54 -18.58
N ARG A 208 -7.07 8.08 -18.10
CA ARG A 208 -8.41 7.92 -18.71
C ARG A 208 -8.75 8.91 -19.83
N HIS A 209 -8.09 10.05 -19.95
CA HIS A 209 -8.57 11.12 -20.83
C HIS A 209 -7.96 11.08 -22.24
N GLY A 210 -8.24 10.01 -22.97
CA GLY A 210 -8.02 9.92 -24.43
C GLY A 210 -9.20 10.40 -25.27
N TYR A 211 -10.43 10.36 -24.77
CA TYR A 211 -11.63 10.83 -25.47
C TYR A 211 -12.74 11.15 -24.46
N SER A 212 -13.12 12.43 -24.32
CA SER A 212 -14.49 12.91 -24.07
C SER A 212 -14.47 14.29 -23.38
N TYR A 213 -15.06 15.28 -24.06
CA TYR A 213 -15.62 16.47 -23.44
C TYR A 213 -16.90 16.06 -22.69
N ALA A 214 -16.79 15.68 -21.42
CA ALA A 214 -17.95 15.54 -20.55
C ALA A 214 -17.59 15.85 -19.09
N ASP A 215 -18.07 16.99 -18.63
CA ASP A 215 -18.28 17.43 -17.24
C ASP A 215 -17.11 17.30 -16.24
N GLU A 216 -16.42 18.43 -16.02
CA GLU A 216 -15.40 18.69 -14.99
C GLU A 216 -15.95 18.65 -13.54
N LYS A 217 -16.89 17.75 -13.22
CA LYS A 217 -17.58 17.80 -11.92
C LYS A 217 -17.51 16.54 -11.05
N TYR A 218 -16.90 15.46 -11.54
CA TYR A 218 -16.72 14.24 -10.75
C TYR A 218 -15.31 13.70 -10.90
N THR A 219 -14.53 13.72 -9.81
CA THR A 219 -13.28 12.96 -9.70
C THR A 219 -13.63 11.48 -9.61
N PHE A 220 -13.61 10.77 -10.74
CA PHE A 220 -13.77 9.32 -10.74
C PHE A 220 -12.41 8.64 -10.61
N PHE A 221 -12.18 7.96 -9.48
CA PHE A 221 -10.96 7.19 -9.26
C PHE A 221 -10.85 5.99 -10.22
N THR A 222 -9.63 5.56 -10.50
CA THR A 222 -9.33 4.43 -11.40
C THR A 222 -9.00 3.16 -10.63
N ASN A 223 -9.13 1.98 -11.28
CA ASN A 223 -8.66 0.71 -10.71
C ASN A 223 -7.18 0.77 -10.32
N THR A 224 -6.36 1.50 -11.10
CA THR A 224 -4.93 1.68 -10.83
C THR A 224 -4.69 2.47 -9.54
N GLN A 225 -5.48 3.52 -9.28
CA GLN A 225 -5.42 4.27 -8.03
C GLN A 225 -5.85 3.44 -6.82
N ALA A 226 -6.95 2.68 -6.96
CA ALA A 226 -7.41 1.76 -5.91
C ALA A 226 -6.37 0.67 -5.61
N PHE A 227 -5.77 0.10 -6.66
CA PHE A 227 -4.72 -0.91 -6.55
C PHE A 227 -3.46 -0.36 -5.86
N LEU A 228 -3.00 0.84 -6.23
CA LEU A 228 -1.87 1.49 -5.56
C LEU A 228 -2.11 1.62 -4.06
N LEU A 229 -3.29 2.12 -3.65
CA LEU A 229 -3.60 2.24 -2.22
C LEU A 229 -3.73 0.88 -1.52
N GLY A 230 -4.29 -0.13 -2.20
CA GLY A 230 -4.32 -1.49 -1.69
C GLY A 230 -2.93 -2.07 -1.46
N LEU A 231 -2.00 -1.82 -2.39
CA LEU A 231 -0.60 -2.23 -2.30
C LEU A 231 0.11 -1.52 -1.14
N LEU A 232 -0.03 -0.20 -1.02
CA LEU A 232 0.55 0.57 0.08
C LEU A 232 -0.02 0.18 1.44
N SER A 233 -1.34 -0.07 1.52
CA SER A 233 -1.98 -0.58 2.73
C SER A 233 -1.43 -1.94 3.13
N LYS A 234 -1.19 -2.84 2.16
CA LYS A 234 -0.56 -4.14 2.41
C LYS A 234 0.85 -3.97 2.97
N CYS A 235 1.69 -3.15 2.33
CA CYS A 235 3.06 -2.90 2.79
C CYS A 235 3.12 -2.44 4.24
N LEU A 236 2.28 -1.46 4.61
CA LEU A 236 2.22 -0.90 5.96
C LEU A 236 1.77 -1.93 7.00
N SER A 237 0.80 -2.77 6.66
CA SER A 237 0.29 -3.80 7.57
C SER A 237 1.25 -4.97 7.76
N GLU A 238 2.01 -5.37 6.73
CA GLU A 238 2.90 -6.53 6.79
C GLU A 238 4.32 -6.22 7.28
N ARG A 239 4.83 -5.01 7.01
CA ARG A 239 6.24 -4.63 7.30
C ARG A 239 6.38 -3.27 7.98
N PRO A 240 5.65 -2.98 9.08
CA PRO A 240 5.71 -1.65 9.70
C PRO A 240 7.10 -1.28 10.24
N GLY A 241 7.91 -2.26 10.64
CA GLY A 241 9.25 -2.01 11.20
C GLY A 241 10.33 -1.61 10.19
N ASP A 242 10.07 -1.79 8.89
CA ASP A 242 11.03 -1.51 7.81
C ASP A 242 10.73 -0.21 7.06
N ILE A 243 9.68 0.52 7.45
CA ILE A 243 9.13 1.66 6.70
C ILE A 243 9.33 2.96 7.49
N SER A 244 9.92 3.97 6.85
CA SER A 244 9.95 5.33 7.40
C SER A 244 8.79 6.16 6.86
N MET A 245 7.70 6.25 7.62
CA MET A 245 6.49 6.98 7.21
C MET A 245 6.69 8.50 7.28
N THR A 246 6.40 9.20 6.18
CA THR A 246 6.49 10.66 6.12
C THR A 246 5.16 11.38 6.37
N ASN A 247 5.24 12.60 6.92
CA ASN A 247 4.07 13.46 7.10
C ASN A 247 3.44 13.88 5.77
N ASN A 248 4.25 14.02 4.71
CA ASN A 248 3.76 14.32 3.36
C ASN A 248 2.81 13.22 2.85
N PHE A 249 3.21 11.95 3.02
CA PHE A 249 2.41 10.81 2.62
C PHE A 249 1.05 10.78 3.34
N VAL A 250 1.04 10.84 4.67
CA VAL A 250 -0.23 10.71 5.43
C VAL A 250 -1.18 11.89 5.21
N LEU A 251 -0.65 13.11 5.01
CA LEU A 251 -1.46 14.26 4.65
C LEU A 251 -2.02 14.13 3.22
N GLY A 252 -1.26 13.54 2.30
CA GLY A 252 -1.72 13.15 0.98
C GLY A 252 -2.86 12.13 1.06
N ILE A 253 -2.73 11.09 1.89
CA ILE A 253 -3.78 10.09 2.10
C ILE A 253 -5.05 10.74 2.68
N LEU A 254 -4.91 11.67 3.63
CA LEU A 254 -6.05 12.40 4.19
C LEU A 254 -6.76 13.25 3.12
N LYS A 255 -6.01 13.89 2.20
CA LYS A 255 -6.58 14.61 1.05
C LYS A 255 -7.40 13.65 0.18
N ILE A 256 -6.83 12.50 -0.20
CA ILE A 256 -7.51 11.50 -1.04
C ILE A 256 -8.75 10.93 -0.34
N PHE A 257 -8.67 10.66 0.97
CA PHE A 257 -9.83 10.24 1.76
C PHE A 257 -10.96 11.27 1.69
N LYS A 258 -10.66 12.56 1.91
CA LYS A 258 -11.65 13.65 1.80
C LYS A 258 -12.28 13.69 0.40
N GLU A 259 -11.49 13.57 -0.66
CA GLU A 259 -12.00 13.55 -2.03
C GLU A 259 -12.89 12.33 -2.30
N ALA A 260 -12.46 11.14 -1.89
CA ALA A 260 -13.22 9.90 -2.05
C ALA A 260 -14.57 9.94 -1.32
N THR A 261 -14.65 10.60 -0.16
CA THR A 261 -15.91 10.74 0.56
C THR A 261 -16.96 11.56 -0.18
N ASN A 262 -16.56 12.50 -1.05
CA ASN A 262 -17.49 13.34 -1.82
C ASN A 262 -18.14 12.60 -2.99
N VAL A 263 -17.51 11.53 -3.46
CA VAL A 263 -17.94 10.78 -4.67
C VAL A 263 -18.40 9.36 -4.37
N THR A 264 -18.22 8.86 -3.15
CA THR A 264 -18.68 7.51 -2.75
C THR A 264 -20.18 7.46 -2.57
N ASP A 265 -20.82 6.38 -3.03
CA ASP A 265 -22.23 6.11 -2.77
C ASP A 265 -22.45 5.66 -1.32
N PHE A 266 -23.10 6.52 -0.53
CA PHE A 266 -23.54 6.25 0.84
C PHE A 266 -25.04 5.97 0.96
N ILE A 267 -25.72 5.76 -0.16
CA ILE A 267 -27.15 5.43 -0.24
C ILE A 267 -27.33 3.91 -0.36
N SER A 268 -26.52 3.27 -1.21
CA SER A 268 -26.55 1.83 -1.41
C SER A 268 -25.62 1.11 -0.45
N ARG A 269 -26.13 0.12 0.28
CA ARG A 269 -25.30 -0.66 1.23
C ARG A 269 -24.33 -1.55 0.47
N GLY A 270 -23.04 -1.42 0.78
CA GLY A 270 -22.02 -2.33 0.30
C GLY A 270 -22.13 -3.72 0.94
N THR A 271 -21.91 -4.76 0.14
CA THR A 271 -22.09 -6.17 0.57
C THR A 271 -20.78 -6.94 0.70
N SER A 272 -19.70 -6.44 0.11
CA SER A 272 -18.37 -7.04 0.14
C SER A 272 -17.42 -6.28 1.08
N ALA A 273 -16.40 -6.98 1.57
CA ALA A 273 -15.21 -6.32 2.14
C ALA A 273 -14.34 -5.74 1.01
N LEU A 274 -13.28 -5.01 1.37
CA LEU A 274 -12.28 -4.55 0.42
C LEU A 274 -11.44 -5.74 -0.12
N PRO A 275 -11.07 -5.76 -1.41
CA PRO A 275 -11.55 -4.85 -2.46
C PRO A 275 -12.99 -5.17 -2.89
N THR A 276 -13.77 -4.12 -3.16
CA THR A 276 -15.19 -4.20 -3.54
C THR A 276 -15.41 -4.29 -5.06
N GLY A 277 -14.39 -3.94 -5.86
CA GLY A 277 -14.52 -3.85 -7.32
C GLY A 277 -15.03 -2.49 -7.80
N PHE A 278 -15.28 -1.55 -6.88
CA PHE A 278 -15.61 -0.16 -7.20
C PHE A 278 -14.44 0.75 -6.79
N PRO A 279 -13.70 1.33 -7.75
CA PRO A 279 -12.51 2.14 -7.47
C PRO A 279 -12.70 3.20 -6.40
N THR A 280 -13.82 3.93 -6.44
CA THR A 280 -14.10 5.00 -5.49
C THR A 280 -14.25 4.46 -4.06
N THR A 281 -14.97 3.36 -3.88
CA THR A 281 -15.15 2.71 -2.58
C THR A 281 -13.84 2.09 -2.09
N ASP A 282 -13.04 1.53 -3.00
CA ASP A 282 -11.76 0.92 -2.67
C ASP A 282 -10.72 1.97 -2.28
N VAL A 283 -10.66 3.11 -2.98
CA VAL A 283 -9.85 4.25 -2.60
C VAL A 283 -10.26 4.77 -1.22
N LEU A 284 -11.56 4.99 -0.97
CA LEU A 284 -12.06 5.40 0.34
C LEU A 284 -11.60 4.44 1.44
N GLY A 285 -11.77 3.13 1.20
CA GLY A 285 -11.47 2.08 2.16
C GLY A 285 -9.99 1.94 2.47
N TYR A 286 -9.15 1.82 1.45
CA TYR A 286 -7.70 1.70 1.64
C TYR A 286 -7.09 2.98 2.22
N SER A 287 -7.57 4.18 1.85
CA SER A 287 -7.13 5.41 2.51
C SER A 287 -7.44 5.38 4.01
N LEU A 288 -8.62 4.87 4.41
CA LEU A 288 -8.99 4.77 5.82
C LEU A 288 -8.13 3.74 6.59
N MET A 289 -7.80 2.60 5.96
CA MET A 289 -6.89 1.61 6.53
C MET A 289 -5.47 2.17 6.73
N ILE A 290 -4.95 2.91 5.74
CA ILE A 290 -3.64 3.58 5.85
C ILE A 290 -3.66 4.63 6.97
N LEU A 291 -4.72 5.43 7.09
CA LEU A 291 -4.88 6.40 8.17
C LEU A 291 -4.92 5.73 9.56
N ARG A 292 -5.59 4.58 9.67
CA ARG A 292 -5.61 3.79 10.91
C ARG A 292 -4.19 3.38 11.32
N ASP A 293 -3.43 2.84 10.38
CA ASP A 293 -2.07 2.36 10.63
C ASP A 293 -1.14 3.54 10.96
N ALA A 294 -1.27 4.67 10.24
CA ALA A 294 -0.55 5.91 10.52
C ALA A 294 -0.84 6.47 11.94
N CYS A 295 -2.07 6.31 12.44
CA CYS A 295 -2.45 6.78 13.78
C CYS A 295 -1.89 5.92 14.92
N ALA A 296 -1.51 4.67 14.63
CA ALA A 296 -0.80 3.78 15.54
C ALA A 296 0.72 3.79 15.30
N TRP A 297 1.22 4.64 14.39
CA TRP A 297 2.62 4.65 14.00
C TRP A 297 3.49 5.22 15.10
N GLU A 298 4.38 4.39 15.64
CA GLU A 298 5.40 4.77 16.59
C GLU A 298 6.77 4.46 15.98
N ASP A 299 7.54 5.50 15.65
CA ASP A 299 8.94 5.33 15.22
C ASP A 299 9.87 5.81 16.35
N PRO A 300 10.50 4.89 17.10
CA PRO A 300 11.44 5.24 18.15
C PRO A 300 12.67 6.01 17.65
N SER A 301 13.01 5.88 16.36
CA SER A 301 14.18 6.52 15.75
C SER A 301 13.94 7.98 15.38
N LEU A 302 12.67 8.40 15.27
CA LEU A 302 12.27 9.76 14.90
C LEU A 302 11.71 10.57 16.08
N ALA A 303 12.15 10.27 17.31
CA ALA A 303 11.68 10.92 18.55
C ALA A 303 11.76 12.47 18.56
N SER A 304 12.48 13.10 17.62
CA SER A 304 12.57 14.55 17.44
C SER A 304 11.68 15.15 16.35
N LEU A 305 11.02 14.33 15.52
CA LEU A 305 10.10 14.79 14.48
C LEU A 305 8.64 14.67 14.98
N GLU A 306 7.79 15.53 14.44
CA GLU A 306 6.35 15.45 14.64
C GLU A 306 5.83 14.11 14.09
N ALA A 307 5.21 13.30 14.95
CA ALA A 307 4.71 12.00 14.56
C ALA A 307 3.61 12.14 13.49
N PRO A 308 3.46 11.19 12.55
CA PRO A 308 2.45 11.27 11.49
C PRO A 308 1.03 11.53 12.02
N VAL A 309 0.69 10.94 13.16
CA VAL A 309 -0.57 11.17 13.88
C VAL A 309 -0.78 12.62 14.28
N ASP A 310 0.24 13.35 14.74
CA ASP A 310 0.09 14.73 15.19
C ASP A 310 -0.22 15.68 14.02
N SER A 311 0.39 15.43 12.86
CA SER A 311 0.07 16.14 11.62
C SER A 311 -1.36 15.84 11.15
N LEU A 312 -1.82 14.60 11.28
CA LEU A 312 -3.20 14.21 10.98
C LEU A 312 -4.21 14.86 11.93
N LEU A 313 -3.90 14.93 13.22
CA LEU A 313 -4.73 15.61 14.23
C LEU A 313 -4.85 17.10 13.90
N SER A 314 -3.73 17.76 13.60
CA SER A 314 -3.69 19.16 13.19
C SER A 314 -4.47 19.44 11.90
N ALA A 315 -4.54 18.45 11.00
CA ALA A 315 -5.31 18.50 9.76
C ALA A 315 -6.81 18.13 9.91
N GLY A 316 -7.27 17.93 11.16
CA GLY A 316 -8.68 17.71 11.49
C GLY A 316 -9.18 16.28 11.26
N LEU A 317 -8.32 15.27 11.32
CA LEU A 317 -8.71 13.87 11.10
C LEU A 317 -9.84 13.42 12.04
N VAL A 318 -9.75 13.75 13.33
CA VAL A 318 -10.73 13.31 14.34
C VAL A 318 -12.11 13.88 14.06
N GLU A 319 -12.19 15.18 13.77
CA GLU A 319 -13.42 15.85 13.40
C GLU A 319 -14.07 15.22 12.17
N LEU A 320 -13.26 14.96 11.15
CA LEU A 320 -13.73 14.34 9.90
C LEU A 320 -14.31 12.94 10.15
N VAL A 321 -13.55 12.06 10.79
CA VAL A 321 -13.94 10.66 11.01
C VAL A 321 -15.13 10.55 11.98
N LEU A 322 -15.15 11.40 13.01
CA LEU A 322 -16.28 11.46 13.94
C LEU A 322 -17.55 11.96 13.25
N GLY A 323 -17.45 12.98 12.38
CA GLY A 323 -18.55 13.47 11.56
C GLY A 323 -19.17 12.37 10.69
N PHE A 324 -18.34 11.59 9.99
CA PHE A 324 -18.84 10.44 9.22
C PHE A 324 -19.55 9.42 10.11
N LEU A 325 -18.98 9.09 11.27
CA LEU A 325 -19.61 8.14 12.19
C LEU A 325 -21.00 8.63 12.69
N GLN A 326 -21.19 9.94 12.85
CA GLN A 326 -22.48 10.55 13.23
C GLN A 326 -23.53 10.45 12.12
N GLU A 327 -23.12 10.68 10.87
CA GLU A 327 -23.98 10.65 9.69
C GLU A 327 -24.42 9.23 9.31
N LEU A 328 -23.65 8.22 9.70
CA LEU A 328 -24.02 6.82 9.49
C LEU A 328 -25.27 6.44 10.30
N GLU A 329 -26.03 5.48 9.78
CA GLU A 329 -27.07 4.78 10.54
C GLU A 329 -26.52 4.20 11.86
N PRO A 330 -27.35 3.86 12.85
CA PRO A 330 -26.89 3.10 14.01
C PRO A 330 -26.34 1.71 13.61
N PRO A 331 -25.50 1.07 14.46
CA PRO A 331 -25.16 -0.35 14.32
C PRO A 331 -26.41 -1.22 14.20
N SER A 332 -26.31 -2.33 13.48
CA SER A 332 -27.44 -3.19 13.10
C SER A 332 -28.28 -3.69 14.28
N ILE A 333 -27.63 -4.08 15.39
CA ILE A 333 -28.32 -4.48 16.62
C ILE A 333 -29.09 -3.31 17.23
N VAL A 334 -28.47 -2.12 17.26
CA VAL A 334 -29.10 -0.91 17.82
C VAL A 334 -30.28 -0.46 16.95
N ARG A 335 -30.15 -0.53 15.63
CA ARG A 335 -31.22 -0.24 14.68
C ARG A 335 -32.42 -1.17 14.87
N ARG A 336 -32.18 -2.49 14.97
CA ARG A 336 -33.24 -3.50 15.22
C ARG A 336 -33.95 -3.24 16.55
N SER A 337 -33.18 -2.91 17.59
CA SER A 337 -33.70 -2.53 18.90
C SER A 337 -34.65 -1.33 18.83
N MET A 338 -34.24 -0.25 18.15
CA MET A 338 -35.06 0.97 18.02
C MET A 338 -36.36 0.76 17.24
N ALA A 339 -36.33 -0.08 16.20
CA ALA A 339 -37.53 -0.42 15.40
C ALA A 339 -38.59 -1.18 16.22
N ASN A 340 -38.17 -1.97 17.21
CA ASN A 340 -39.07 -2.75 18.05
C ASN A 340 -39.77 -1.91 19.15
N THR A 341 -39.24 -0.74 19.49
CA THR A 341 -39.80 0.15 20.53
C THR A 341 -40.92 1.08 20.04
N GLY A 342 -41.36 0.97 18.77
CA GLY A 342 -42.54 1.69 18.27
C GLY A 342 -42.41 3.22 18.24
N GLY A 343 -41.18 3.76 18.28
CA GLY A 343 -40.94 5.19 18.22
C GLY A 343 -41.46 5.78 16.91
N GLU A 344 -42.24 6.86 17.00
CA GLU A 344 -42.69 7.64 15.85
C GLU A 344 -41.50 7.94 14.92
N ALA A 345 -41.69 7.69 13.63
CA ALA A 345 -40.72 8.03 12.60
C ALA A 345 -40.61 9.56 12.53
N VAL A 346 -39.78 10.15 13.40
CA VAL A 346 -39.27 11.50 13.21
C VAL A 346 -38.59 11.48 11.85
N ILE A 347 -39.09 12.31 10.93
CA ILE A 347 -38.51 12.53 9.60
C ILE A 347 -37.07 13.01 9.85
N THR A 348 -36.16 12.05 9.91
CA THR A 348 -34.74 12.26 10.08
C THR A 348 -34.16 12.25 8.67
N GLU A 349 -33.20 13.14 8.42
CA GLU A 349 -32.42 13.12 7.19
C GLU A 349 -31.98 11.68 6.90
N ALA A 350 -32.04 11.28 5.63
CA ALA A 350 -31.67 9.94 5.21
C ALA A 350 -30.23 9.65 5.65
N LYS A 351 -30.08 8.81 6.68
CA LYS A 351 -28.76 8.47 7.22
C LYS A 351 -27.94 7.71 6.19
N LYS A 352 -26.63 7.96 6.19
CA LYS A 352 -25.68 7.25 5.33
C LYS A 352 -25.60 5.78 5.72
N VAL A 353 -25.48 4.90 4.73
CA VAL A 353 -25.17 3.47 4.94
C VAL A 353 -23.69 3.19 4.70
N CYS A 354 -23.20 2.03 5.16
CA CYS A 354 -21.81 1.66 4.95
C CYS A 354 -21.57 1.29 3.47
N PRO A 355 -20.59 1.91 2.78
CA PRO A 355 -20.31 1.65 1.37
C PRO A 355 -19.57 0.32 1.15
N TYR A 356 -19.03 -0.30 2.20
CA TYR A 356 -18.46 -1.65 2.20
C TYR A 356 -18.59 -2.31 3.58
N ARG A 357 -18.47 -3.63 3.62
CA ARG A 357 -18.51 -4.43 4.85
C ARG A 357 -17.26 -4.16 5.69
N GLY A 358 -17.44 -3.59 6.89
CA GLY A 358 -16.36 -3.21 7.80
C GLY A 358 -16.09 -1.71 7.90
N PHE A 359 -16.70 -0.87 7.06
CA PHE A 359 -16.45 0.57 7.03
C PHE A 359 -16.61 1.25 8.40
N ARG A 360 -17.68 0.93 9.14
CA ARG A 360 -17.90 1.50 10.48
C ARG A 360 -16.79 1.08 11.44
N ARG A 361 -16.37 -0.19 11.40
CA ARG A 361 -15.26 -0.69 12.22
C ARG A 361 -13.98 0.08 11.91
N ASP A 362 -13.71 0.36 10.63
CA ASP A 362 -12.53 1.12 10.24
C ASP A 362 -12.56 2.56 10.77
N LEU A 363 -13.70 3.27 10.69
CA LEU A 363 -13.84 4.59 11.29
C LEU A 363 -13.56 4.57 12.80
N VAL A 364 -14.13 3.59 13.52
CA VAL A 364 -13.93 3.44 14.97
C VAL A 364 -12.48 3.13 15.31
N SER A 365 -11.80 2.34 14.47
CA SER A 365 -10.39 1.98 14.67
C SER A 365 -9.44 3.17 14.56
N VAL A 366 -9.69 4.08 13.60
CA VAL A 366 -8.92 5.33 13.47
C VAL A 366 -9.07 6.19 14.72
N ILE A 367 -10.30 6.41 15.18
CA ILE A 367 -10.56 7.20 16.41
C ILE A 367 -9.89 6.54 17.62
N GLY A 368 -9.98 5.21 17.73
CA GLY A 368 -9.36 4.43 18.80
C GLY A 368 -7.85 4.65 18.88
N ASN A 369 -7.16 4.61 17.74
CA ASN A 369 -5.71 4.84 17.66
C ASN A 369 -5.35 6.30 17.98
N CYS A 370 -6.12 7.28 17.49
CA CYS A 370 -5.91 8.69 17.82
C CYS A 370 -6.02 8.97 19.34
N LEU A 371 -6.89 8.26 20.06
CA LEU A 371 -7.11 8.45 21.50
C LEU A 371 -5.97 7.92 22.38
N HIS A 372 -5.21 6.93 21.91
CA HIS A 372 -4.23 6.24 22.75
C HIS A 372 -3.18 7.22 23.30
N GLY A 373 -3.13 7.38 24.63
CA GLY A 373 -2.19 8.26 25.31
C GLY A 373 -2.39 9.77 25.09
N ARG A 374 -3.45 10.22 24.41
CA ARG A 374 -3.61 11.64 24.01
C ARG A 374 -4.80 12.33 24.67
N LYS A 375 -4.59 12.93 25.85
CA LYS A 375 -5.64 13.64 26.61
C LYS A 375 -6.33 14.74 25.82
N GLN A 376 -5.60 15.48 24.98
CA GLN A 376 -6.18 16.53 24.14
C GLN A 376 -7.28 15.98 23.22
N VAL A 377 -7.04 14.83 22.58
CA VAL A 377 -8.00 14.18 21.69
C VAL A 377 -9.19 13.64 22.47
N GLN A 378 -8.93 13.02 23.64
CA GLN A 378 -9.98 12.55 24.54
C GLN A 378 -10.93 13.69 24.99
N ASP A 379 -10.38 14.86 25.32
CA ASP A 379 -11.14 16.04 25.70
C ASP A 379 -11.91 16.64 24.51
N GLU A 380 -11.33 16.61 23.31
CA GLU A 380 -12.02 17.04 22.08
C GLU A 380 -13.25 16.19 21.80
N ILE A 381 -13.14 14.86 21.88
CA ILE A 381 -14.26 13.94 21.71
C ILE A 381 -15.38 14.26 22.72
N ARG A 382 -15.05 14.50 24.00
CA ARG A 382 -16.04 14.90 25.01
C ARG A 382 -16.73 16.20 24.66
N LYS A 383 -15.98 17.24 24.28
CA LYS A 383 -16.51 18.56 23.92
C LYS A 383 -17.44 18.52 22.70
N ARG A 384 -17.21 17.58 21.77
CA ARG A 384 -18.05 17.36 20.58
C ARG A 384 -19.22 16.40 20.84
N ASN A 385 -19.51 16.07 22.09
CA ASN A 385 -20.53 15.10 22.47
C ASN A 385 -20.35 13.72 21.79
N GLY A 386 -19.10 13.33 21.55
CA GLY A 386 -18.74 12.09 20.87
C GLY A 386 -18.74 10.86 21.77
N ILE A 387 -18.73 11.02 23.10
CA ILE A 387 -18.69 9.89 24.05
C ILE A 387 -19.88 8.93 23.84
N PRO A 388 -21.16 9.37 23.83
CA PRO A 388 -22.28 8.45 23.63
C PRO A 388 -22.24 7.74 22.27
N LEU A 389 -21.79 8.45 21.23
CA LEU A 389 -21.64 7.89 19.89
C LEU A 389 -20.61 6.75 19.88
N LEU A 390 -19.46 6.92 20.54
CA LEU A 390 -18.43 5.89 20.59
C LEU A 390 -18.88 4.67 21.41
N LEU A 391 -19.59 4.88 22.52
CA LEU A 391 -20.14 3.78 23.32
C LEU A 391 -21.16 2.93 22.55
N GLN A 392 -21.92 3.54 21.62
CA GLN A 392 -22.86 2.83 20.76
C GLN A 392 -22.17 1.79 19.87
N GLN A 393 -20.85 1.91 19.64
CA GLN A 393 -20.09 0.99 18.80
C GLN A 393 -19.60 -0.26 19.55
N CYS A 394 -19.85 -0.38 20.86
CA CYS A 394 -19.46 -1.54 21.68
C CYS A 394 -20.40 -2.75 21.52
N VAL A 395 -20.86 -3.03 20.30
CA VAL A 395 -21.84 -4.07 19.97
C VAL A 395 -21.35 -4.97 18.85
N VAL A 396 -21.83 -6.20 18.82
CA VAL A 396 -21.61 -7.11 17.69
C VAL A 396 -22.38 -6.59 16.48
N ASP A 397 -21.78 -6.66 15.30
CA ASP A 397 -22.39 -6.20 14.06
C ASP A 397 -21.94 -7.08 12.89
N ASP A 398 -22.90 -7.70 12.19
CA ASP A 398 -22.61 -8.67 11.13
C ASP A 398 -21.96 -8.02 9.89
N ASP A 399 -22.33 -6.77 9.62
CA ASP A 399 -21.77 -5.95 8.53
C ASP A 399 -20.40 -5.38 8.91
N ASN A 400 -20.03 -5.41 10.19
CA ASN A 400 -18.77 -4.84 10.70
C ASN A 400 -18.08 -5.81 11.66
N PRO A 401 -17.42 -6.86 11.12
CA PRO A 401 -16.61 -7.77 11.92
C PRO A 401 -15.60 -7.00 12.79
N PHE A 402 -15.49 -7.42 14.04
CA PHE A 402 -14.65 -6.82 15.09
C PHE A 402 -15.06 -5.42 15.57
N LEU A 403 -16.27 -4.94 15.22
CA LEU A 403 -16.74 -3.63 15.69
C LEU A 403 -16.76 -3.54 17.21
N ARG A 404 -17.23 -4.59 17.90
CA ARG A 404 -17.29 -4.64 19.37
C ARG A 404 -15.90 -4.47 19.99
N GLU A 405 -14.92 -5.20 19.49
CA GLU A 405 -13.55 -5.21 19.99
C GLU A 405 -12.90 -3.83 19.81
N TRP A 406 -13.05 -3.25 18.62
CA TRP A 406 -12.61 -1.88 18.35
C TRP A 406 -13.36 -0.85 19.19
N GLY A 407 -14.67 -1.00 19.37
CA GLY A 407 -15.48 -0.13 20.24
C GLY A 407 -14.99 -0.16 21.69
N LEU A 408 -14.71 -1.34 22.23
CA LEU A 408 -14.18 -1.50 23.59
C LEU A 408 -12.76 -0.93 23.73
N LEU A 409 -11.89 -1.13 22.74
CA LEU A 409 -10.55 -0.54 22.72
C LEU A 409 -10.63 0.99 22.68
N THR A 410 -11.48 1.54 21.81
CA THR A 410 -11.74 2.98 21.72
C THR A 410 -12.29 3.54 23.03
N ALA A 411 -13.24 2.86 23.68
CA ALA A 411 -13.77 3.26 24.98
C ALA A 411 -12.70 3.23 26.09
N ARG A 412 -11.83 2.22 26.09
CA ARG A 412 -10.67 2.18 27.00
C ARG A 412 -9.77 3.40 26.77
N ASN A 413 -9.32 3.61 25.53
CA ASN A 413 -8.41 4.70 25.19
C ASN A 413 -9.02 6.08 25.46
N LEU A 414 -10.36 6.21 25.38
CA LEU A 414 -11.09 7.44 25.70
C LEU A 414 -11.08 7.81 27.18
N LEU A 415 -11.00 6.80 28.06
CA LEU A 415 -11.12 6.94 29.51
C LEU A 415 -9.78 6.82 30.25
N GLU A 416 -8.79 6.19 29.62
CA GLU A 416 -7.47 5.96 30.21
C GLU A 416 -6.79 7.29 30.56
N GLY A 417 -6.54 7.49 31.87
CA GLY A 417 -5.91 8.69 32.40
C GLY A 417 -6.77 9.98 32.38
N ASN A 418 -8.06 9.90 32.04
CA ASN A 418 -8.93 11.09 31.91
C ASN A 418 -10.11 11.05 32.89
N LEU A 419 -9.96 11.75 34.01
CA LEU A 419 -10.97 11.81 35.07
C LEU A 419 -12.25 12.50 34.62
N GLU A 420 -12.16 13.52 33.76
CA GLU A 420 -13.30 14.27 33.28
C GLU A 420 -14.20 13.41 32.37
N ASN A 421 -13.60 12.57 31.52
CA ASN A 421 -14.35 11.61 30.71
C ASN A 421 -14.92 10.48 31.58
N GLN A 422 -14.18 9.99 32.58
CA GLN A 422 -14.71 8.99 33.53
C GLN A 422 -15.91 9.52 34.32
N GLN A 423 -15.83 10.76 34.79
CA GLN A 423 -16.93 11.42 35.50
C GLN A 423 -18.16 11.57 34.59
N TYR A 424 -17.98 11.96 33.33
CA TYR A 424 -19.07 12.00 32.36
C TYR A 424 -19.79 10.65 32.23
N ILE A 425 -19.05 9.53 32.19
CA ILE A 425 -19.63 8.18 32.14
C ILE A 425 -20.41 7.85 33.42
N VAL A 426 -19.87 8.20 34.59
CA VAL A 426 -20.54 7.95 35.89
C VAL A 426 -21.87 8.70 35.98
N GLU A 427 -21.97 9.87 35.35
CA GLU A 427 -23.18 10.68 35.32
C GLU A 427 -24.24 10.16 34.32
N LEU A 428 -23.89 9.20 33.45
CA LEU A 428 -24.86 8.57 32.56
C LEU A 428 -25.86 7.73 33.37
N GLN A 429 -27.14 8.06 33.22
CA GLN A 429 -28.23 7.31 33.85
C GLN A 429 -28.76 6.24 32.91
N LEU A 430 -28.95 5.04 33.45
CA LEU A 430 -29.56 3.93 32.74
C LEU A 430 -31.08 4.19 32.63
N GLN A 431 -31.57 4.48 31.43
CA GLN A 431 -32.98 4.82 31.21
C GLN A 431 -33.85 3.57 31.03
N ASP A 432 -33.52 2.68 30.09
CA ASP A 432 -34.31 1.48 29.80
C ASP A 432 -33.43 0.31 29.29
N THR A 433 -33.89 -0.92 29.53
CA THR A 433 -33.28 -2.14 28.97
C THR A 433 -34.00 -2.56 27.70
N VAL A 434 -33.27 -2.79 26.62
CA VAL A 434 -33.86 -3.29 25.37
C VAL A 434 -33.73 -4.81 25.29
N ASN A 435 -34.86 -5.49 25.10
CA ASN A 435 -34.90 -6.92 24.80
C ASN A 435 -34.72 -7.13 23.30
N THR A 436 -33.69 -7.89 22.91
CA THR A 436 -33.49 -8.23 21.51
C THR A 436 -34.32 -9.48 21.15
N PRO A 437 -34.71 -9.66 19.86
CA PRO A 437 -35.46 -10.83 19.41
C PRO A 437 -34.78 -12.15 19.75
N GLU A 438 -33.45 -12.19 19.78
CA GLU A 438 -32.66 -13.37 20.13
C GLU A 438 -32.83 -13.74 21.61
N ILE A 439 -32.86 -12.74 22.51
CA ILE A 439 -33.08 -12.94 23.95
C ILE A 439 -34.53 -13.40 24.20
N SER A 440 -35.49 -12.72 23.55
CA SER A 440 -36.91 -13.09 23.65
C SER A 440 -37.20 -14.48 23.08
N GLY A 441 -36.53 -14.86 21.98
CA GLY A 441 -36.65 -16.19 21.36
C GLY A 441 -36.12 -17.33 22.23
N LEU A 442 -35.24 -17.03 23.20
CA LEU A 442 -34.77 -17.95 24.23
C LEU A 442 -35.70 -18.00 25.46
N GLY A 443 -36.83 -17.28 25.45
CA GLY A 443 -37.72 -17.16 26.61
C GLY A 443 -37.12 -16.32 27.74
N LEU A 444 -36.19 -15.42 27.41
CA LEU A 444 -35.49 -14.55 28.37
C LEU A 444 -35.86 -13.08 28.16
N LYS A 445 -35.67 -12.28 29.20
CA LYS A 445 -35.80 -10.82 29.21
C LYS A 445 -34.65 -10.24 30.02
N VAL A 446 -34.14 -9.08 29.60
CA VAL A 446 -33.22 -8.26 30.38
C VAL A 446 -34.03 -7.30 31.25
N GLU A 447 -33.76 -7.30 32.54
CA GLU A 447 -34.30 -6.34 33.52
C GLU A 447 -33.15 -5.66 34.26
N VAL A 448 -33.41 -4.48 34.80
CA VAL A 448 -32.46 -3.80 35.70
C VAL A 448 -32.65 -4.36 37.10
N ASP A 449 -31.59 -4.94 37.67
CA ASP A 449 -31.57 -5.34 39.06
C ASP A 449 -31.64 -4.08 39.94
N LYS A 450 -32.74 -3.92 40.67
CA LYS A 450 -33.00 -2.73 41.49
C LYS A 450 -32.00 -2.50 42.63
N ASN A 451 -31.25 -3.53 43.04
CA ASN A 451 -30.28 -3.44 44.12
C ASN A 451 -28.88 -3.07 43.60
N THR A 452 -28.54 -3.51 42.38
CA THR A 452 -27.19 -3.32 41.82
C THR A 452 -27.14 -2.31 40.68
N GLY A 453 -28.28 -1.92 40.12
CA GLY A 453 -28.39 -1.09 38.92
C GLY A 453 -27.88 -1.78 37.65
N ARG A 454 -27.54 -3.08 37.71
CA ARG A 454 -26.97 -3.85 36.59
C ARG A 454 -28.06 -4.58 35.81
N ALA A 455 -27.83 -4.78 34.52
CA ALA A 455 -28.68 -5.62 33.69
C ALA A 455 -28.61 -7.09 34.14
N LYS A 456 -29.77 -7.74 34.24
CA LYS A 456 -29.97 -9.12 34.65
C LYS A 456 -30.89 -9.83 33.68
N LEU A 457 -30.53 -11.03 33.25
CA LEU A 457 -31.41 -11.90 32.47
C LEU A 457 -32.39 -12.64 33.40
N VAL A 458 -33.67 -12.60 33.06
CA VAL A 458 -34.79 -13.25 33.74
C VAL A 458 -35.61 -14.05 32.74
N ASN A 459 -36.26 -15.14 33.19
CA ASN A 459 -37.18 -15.89 32.32
C ASN A 459 -38.47 -15.08 32.10
N VAL A 460 -38.96 -15.07 30.86
CA VAL A 460 -40.28 -14.57 30.52
C VAL A 460 -41.28 -15.63 31.00
N SER A 461 -42.10 -15.28 31.99
CA SER A 461 -43.09 -16.17 32.62
C SER A 461 -44.27 -16.47 31.72
#